data_AF-A0A946DTQ5-F1
#
_entry.id   AF-A0A946DTQ5-F1
#
_cell.length_a   1.000
_cell.length_b   1.000
_cell.length_c   1.000
_cell.angle_alpha   90.00
_cell.angle_beta   90.00
_cell.angle_gamma   90.00
#
_symmetry.space_group_name_H-M   'P 1'
#
loop_
_entity.id
_entity.type
_entity.pdbx_description
1 polymer ?
#
loop_
_entity_poly.entity_id
_entity_poly.type
_entity_poly.pdbx_seq_one_letter_code
_entity_poly.pdbx_strand_id
1 'polypeptide(L)'
;MKPLIAFLLAVTLFPVTANALGGKLTSPSLSYRSDSSAIKKEKINKVIQFMGSDLKFIEGSFLNQFSFQRFGGTAKQVLRLIKLLNEAGLPVSIQFRDFGEQKSAFTLDEDSSKDYRRIIINSRRDDFKLSDFRAFLPMPRWPSQTKPERKGTPKLPVRQKLKSTAPATIR
;
A
#
# COMPACT_ATOMS: atom_id res chain seq x y z
N MET A 1 -62.36 -2.94 -14.42
CA MET A 1 -61.38 -2.70 -13.34
C MET A 1 -60.25 -3.74 -13.36
N LYS A 2 -59.41 -3.74 -14.40
CA LYS A 2 -58.31 -4.73 -14.56
C LYS A 2 -56.95 -4.20 -15.10
N PRO A 3 -56.72 -2.90 -15.40
CA PRO A 3 -55.38 -2.49 -15.85
C PRO A 3 -54.46 -2.03 -14.69
N LEU A 4 -54.96 -1.82 -13.47
CA LEU A 4 -54.18 -1.20 -12.40
C LEU A 4 -53.15 -2.15 -11.75
N ILE A 5 -53.37 -3.46 -11.84
CA ILE A 5 -52.49 -4.47 -11.20
C ILE A 5 -51.26 -4.77 -12.07
N ALA A 6 -51.34 -4.58 -13.38
CA ALA A 6 -50.21 -4.83 -14.29
C ALA A 6 -49.08 -3.80 -14.17
N PHE A 7 -49.41 -2.55 -13.79
CA PHE A 7 -48.41 -1.48 -13.69
C PHE A 7 -47.55 -1.58 -12.41
N LEU A 8 -48.09 -2.17 -11.34
CA LEU A 8 -47.34 -2.40 -10.10
C LEU A 8 -46.33 -3.56 -10.19
N LEU A 9 -46.52 -4.50 -11.14
CA LEU A 9 -45.61 -5.63 -11.30
C LEU A 9 -44.38 -5.33 -12.17
N ALA A 10 -44.38 -4.23 -12.93
CA ALA A 10 -43.26 -3.84 -13.79
C ALA A 10 -42.13 -3.10 -13.05
N VAL A 11 -42.36 -2.67 -11.81
CA VAL A 11 -41.37 -1.93 -11.00
C VAL A 11 -40.50 -2.88 -10.14
N THR A 12 -40.85 -4.15 -10.02
CA THR A 12 -40.16 -5.10 -9.13
C THR A 12 -39.13 -6.01 -9.80
N LEU A 13 -38.88 -5.85 -11.11
CA LEU A 13 -37.95 -6.68 -11.88
C LEU A 13 -36.70 -5.93 -12.39
N PHE A 14 -36.30 -4.84 -11.72
CA PHE A 14 -34.92 -4.38 -11.85
C PHE A 14 -34.06 -5.21 -10.91
N PRO A 15 -33.27 -6.19 -11.39
CA PRO A 15 -32.18 -6.70 -10.58
C PRO A 15 -31.35 -5.48 -10.22
N VAL A 16 -31.30 -5.15 -8.93
CA VAL A 16 -30.36 -4.19 -8.38
C VAL A 16 -28.99 -4.83 -8.56
N THR A 17 -28.47 -4.72 -9.79
CA THR A 17 -27.05 -4.81 -10.02
C THR A 17 -26.46 -3.79 -9.06
N ALA A 18 -25.60 -4.26 -8.16
CA ALA A 18 -24.86 -3.40 -7.25
C ALA A 18 -24.08 -2.41 -8.12
N ASN A 19 -24.70 -1.27 -8.40
CA ASN A 19 -24.15 -0.23 -9.24
C ASN A 19 -22.88 0.22 -8.52
N ALA A 20 -21.73 -0.12 -9.09
CA ALA A 20 -20.48 0.46 -8.64
C ALA A 20 -20.62 1.97 -8.84
N LEU A 21 -20.85 2.71 -7.76
CA LEU A 21 -21.03 4.16 -7.83
C LEU A 21 -19.65 4.75 -8.08
N GLY A 22 -19.38 5.06 -9.35
CA GLY A 22 -18.12 5.61 -9.80
C GLY A 22 -18.32 7.01 -10.36
N GLY A 23 -17.29 7.84 -10.23
CA GLY A 23 -17.35 9.22 -10.72
C GLY A 23 -15.97 9.85 -10.87
N LYS A 24 -15.94 11.03 -11.49
CA LYS A 24 -14.76 11.88 -11.57
C LYS A 24 -14.72 12.78 -10.33
N LEU A 25 -13.51 12.97 -9.80
CA LEU A 25 -13.24 13.97 -8.76
C LEU A 25 -12.89 15.29 -9.44
N THR A 26 -13.60 16.36 -9.08
CA THR A 26 -13.33 17.71 -9.56
C THR A 26 -12.29 18.45 -8.69
N SER A 27 -12.05 17.94 -7.49
CA SER A 27 -11.08 18.47 -6.53
C SER A 27 -10.38 17.34 -5.78
N PRO A 28 -9.21 17.62 -5.17
CA PRO A 28 -8.54 16.68 -4.30
C PRO A 28 -9.39 16.28 -3.10
N SER A 29 -9.34 15.02 -2.71
CA SER A 29 -10.06 14.50 -1.56
C SER A 29 -9.22 13.47 -0.78
N LEU A 30 -9.58 13.26 0.48
CA LEU A 30 -9.02 12.19 1.31
C LEU A 30 -10.14 11.53 2.07
N SER A 31 -10.15 10.20 2.04
CA SER A 31 -11.10 9.41 2.82
C SER A 31 -10.64 9.28 4.28
N TYR A 32 -11.56 9.46 5.22
CA TYR A 32 -11.32 9.20 6.64
C TYR A 32 -12.59 8.78 7.37
N ARG A 33 -12.43 8.01 8.45
CA ARG A 33 -13.57 7.52 9.23
C ARG A 33 -14.29 8.68 9.93
N SER A 34 -15.61 8.65 9.91
CA SER A 34 -16.47 9.69 10.51
C SER A 34 -16.25 9.87 12.02
N ASP A 35 -15.86 8.80 12.71
CA ASP A 35 -15.53 8.73 14.14
C ASP A 35 -14.12 9.26 14.49
N SER A 36 -13.36 9.77 13.52
CA SER A 36 -12.05 10.37 13.77
C SER A 36 -12.13 11.54 14.76
N SER A 37 -11.15 11.65 15.65
CA SER A 37 -11.04 12.76 16.62
C SER A 37 -10.92 14.12 15.93
N ALA A 38 -11.33 15.20 16.62
CA ALA A 38 -11.25 16.56 16.08
C ALA A 38 -9.82 16.95 15.66
N ILE A 39 -8.82 16.58 16.47
CA ILE A 39 -7.39 16.81 16.16
C ILE A 39 -7.01 16.09 14.86
N LYS A 40 -7.46 14.85 14.67
CA LYS A 40 -7.17 14.09 13.44
C LYS A 40 -7.85 14.75 12.23
N LYS A 41 -9.11 15.15 12.36
CA LYS A 41 -9.86 15.87 11.31
C LYS A 41 -9.17 17.17 10.90
N GLU A 42 -8.68 17.96 11.86
CA GLU A 42 -7.93 19.20 11.58
C GLU A 42 -6.65 18.92 10.78
N LYS A 43 -5.88 17.92 11.19
CA LYS A 43 -4.67 17.51 10.46
C LYS A 43 -4.98 17.03 9.05
N ILE A 44 -6.05 16.26 8.87
CA ILE A 44 -6.50 15.81 7.55
C ILE A 44 -6.92 17.00 6.68
N ASN A 45 -7.64 17.98 7.24
CA ASN A 45 -8.00 19.19 6.52
C ASN A 45 -6.77 19.98 6.07
N LYS A 46 -5.69 20.03 6.87
CA LYS A 46 -4.40 20.61 6.44
C LYS A 46 -3.80 19.87 5.25
N VAL A 47 -3.92 18.54 5.20
CA VAL A 47 -3.47 17.74 4.05
C VAL A 47 -4.30 18.07 2.82
N ILE A 48 -5.63 18.06 2.93
CA ILE A 48 -6.54 18.37 1.81
C ILE A 48 -6.29 19.79 1.29
N GLN A 49 -6.08 20.76 2.19
CA GLN A 49 -5.72 22.13 1.82
C GLN A 49 -4.42 22.14 1.02
N PHE A 50 -3.35 21.52 1.52
CA PHE A 50 -2.07 21.42 0.80
C PHE A 50 -2.24 20.75 -0.57
N MET A 51 -3.07 19.70 -0.68
CA MET A 51 -3.37 19.05 -1.96
C MET A 51 -4.08 19.98 -2.95
N GLY A 52 -4.91 20.91 -2.46
CA GLY A 52 -5.65 21.87 -3.28
C GLY A 52 -4.88 23.14 -3.64
N SER A 53 -4.03 23.64 -2.73
CA SER A 53 -3.33 24.93 -2.90
C SER A 53 -1.90 24.79 -3.43
N ASP A 54 -1.17 23.77 -2.98
CA ASP A 54 0.27 23.65 -3.22
C ASP A 54 0.60 22.61 -4.30
N LEU A 55 -0.35 21.74 -4.64
CA LEU A 55 -0.20 20.75 -5.70
C LEU A 55 -1.08 21.09 -6.90
N LYS A 56 -0.63 20.68 -8.08
CA LYS A 56 -1.45 20.79 -9.29
C LYS A 56 -2.31 19.54 -9.42
N PHE A 57 -3.58 19.61 -9.06
CA PHE A 57 -4.53 18.52 -9.34
C PHE A 57 -4.68 18.34 -10.86
N ILE A 58 -4.42 17.13 -11.35
CA ILE A 58 -4.49 16.82 -12.79
C ILE A 58 -5.83 16.19 -13.10
N GLU A 59 -6.15 15.11 -12.39
CA GLU A 59 -7.40 14.36 -12.53
C GLU A 59 -7.60 13.47 -11.31
N GLY A 60 -8.84 13.07 -11.07
CA GLY A 60 -9.14 12.03 -10.12
C GLY A 60 -10.43 11.31 -10.46
N SER A 61 -10.55 10.10 -9.93
CA SER A 61 -11.74 9.29 -10.01
C SER A 61 -11.94 8.53 -8.71
N PHE A 62 -13.17 8.10 -8.50
CA PHE A 62 -13.50 7.17 -7.44
C PHE A 62 -14.39 6.06 -8.00
N LEU A 63 -14.29 4.89 -7.40
CA LEU A 63 -15.16 3.75 -7.66
C LEU A 63 -15.42 3.05 -6.32
N ASN A 64 -16.64 3.18 -5.80
CA ASN A 64 -16.99 2.70 -4.47
C ASN A 64 -16.04 3.27 -3.39
N GLN A 65 -15.25 2.40 -2.77
CA GLN A 65 -14.31 2.71 -1.68
C GLN A 65 -12.92 3.09 -2.18
N PHE A 66 -12.67 2.97 -3.48
CA PHE A 66 -11.39 3.26 -4.10
C PHE A 66 -11.36 4.67 -4.66
N SER A 67 -10.27 5.40 -4.41
CA SER A 67 -10.00 6.68 -5.05
C SER A 67 -8.64 6.64 -5.75
N PHE A 68 -8.54 7.31 -6.88
CA PHE A 68 -7.32 7.46 -7.67
C PHE A 68 -7.19 8.93 -8.05
N GLN A 69 -6.08 9.56 -7.67
CA GLN A 69 -5.89 10.99 -7.88
C GLN A 69 -4.48 11.27 -8.38
N ARG A 70 -4.33 11.96 -9.51
CA ARG A 70 -3.05 12.34 -10.10
C ARG A 70 -2.74 13.80 -9.84
N PHE A 71 -1.50 14.04 -9.44
CA PHE A 71 -1.01 15.37 -9.11
C PHE A 71 0.28 15.66 -9.86
N GLY A 72 0.45 16.92 -10.24
CA GLY A 72 1.72 17.54 -10.56
C GLY A 72 2.29 18.25 -9.32
N GLY A 73 3.60 18.45 -9.32
CA GLY A 73 4.33 19.10 -8.25
C GLY A 73 5.83 18.86 -8.38
N THR A 74 6.59 19.34 -7.41
CA THR A 74 8.03 19.12 -7.26
C THR A 74 8.32 18.00 -6.27
N ALA A 75 9.52 17.41 -6.29
CA ALA A 75 9.93 16.40 -5.32
C ALA A 75 9.76 16.89 -3.87
N LYS A 76 10.11 18.16 -3.59
CA LYS A 76 9.93 18.79 -2.27
C LYS A 76 8.47 18.80 -1.82
N GLN A 77 7.54 19.09 -2.72
CA GLN A 77 6.10 19.08 -2.40
C GLN A 77 5.57 17.66 -2.17
N VAL A 78 6.06 16.66 -2.92
CA VAL A 78 5.70 15.25 -2.68
C VAL A 78 6.20 14.81 -1.30
N LEU A 79 7.45 15.12 -0.94
CA LEU A 79 8.00 14.82 0.38
C LEU A 79 7.21 15.51 1.50
N ARG A 80 6.79 16.76 1.27
CA ARG A 80 5.95 17.50 2.21
C ARG A 80 4.58 16.84 2.38
N LEU A 81 3.94 16.40 1.30
CA LEU A 81 2.67 15.66 1.37
C LEU A 81 2.81 14.38 2.20
N ILE A 82 3.84 13.57 1.93
CA ILE A 82 4.10 12.33 2.68
C ILE A 82 4.24 12.63 4.18
N LYS A 83 4.97 13.69 4.53
CA LYS A 83 5.11 14.13 5.93
C LYS A 83 3.76 14.51 6.55
N LEU A 84 2.96 15.31 5.87
CA LEU A 84 1.64 15.75 6.37
C LEU A 84 0.68 14.55 6.56
N LEU A 85 0.69 13.60 5.64
CA LEU A 85 -0.09 12.37 5.75
C LEU A 85 0.31 11.54 6.97
N ASN A 86 1.62 11.35 7.20
CA ASN A 86 2.13 10.68 8.39
C ASN A 86 1.77 11.43 9.68
N GLU A 87 1.89 12.75 9.71
CA GLU A 87 1.50 13.59 10.86
C GLU A 87 -0.01 13.48 11.19
N ALA A 88 -0.84 13.30 10.16
CA ALA A 88 -2.28 13.06 10.25
C ALA A 88 -2.65 11.61 10.65
N GLY A 89 -1.65 10.73 10.85
CA GLY A 89 -1.88 9.32 11.15
C GLY A 89 -2.50 8.57 9.98
N LEU A 90 -2.16 8.98 8.75
CA LEU A 90 -2.54 8.34 7.49
C LEU A 90 -1.27 7.78 6.82
N PRO A 91 -0.76 6.62 7.29
CA PRO A 91 0.46 6.06 6.72
C PRO A 91 0.26 5.72 5.24
N VAL A 92 1.33 5.90 4.46
CA VAL A 92 1.34 5.65 3.02
C VAL A 92 2.42 4.64 2.63
N SER A 93 2.07 3.75 1.71
CA SER A 93 3.05 2.96 0.96
C SER A 93 3.61 3.77 -0.20
N ILE A 94 4.92 3.74 -0.41
CA ILE A 94 5.57 4.45 -1.52
C ILE A 94 6.00 3.46 -2.59
N GLN A 95 5.65 3.74 -3.85
CA GLN A 95 6.09 2.98 -5.01
C GLN A 95 6.65 3.94 -6.07
N PHE A 96 7.50 3.40 -6.95
CA PHE A 96 8.07 4.14 -8.07
C PHE A 96 7.68 3.45 -9.37
N ARG A 97 7.16 4.22 -10.34
CA ARG A 97 6.75 3.70 -11.63
C ARG A 97 6.94 4.77 -12.70
N ASP A 98 7.25 4.34 -13.91
CA ASP A 98 7.24 5.19 -15.09
C ASP A 98 5.79 5.44 -15.56
N PHE A 99 5.39 6.70 -15.67
CA PHE A 99 4.04 7.06 -16.14
C PHE A 99 3.98 7.32 -17.65
N GLY A 100 5.12 7.32 -18.36
CA GLY A 100 5.19 7.66 -19.78
C GLY A 100 4.92 9.14 -20.09
N GLU A 101 4.88 10.01 -19.08
CA GLU A 101 4.66 11.44 -19.21
C GLU A 101 5.40 12.25 -18.12
N GLN A 102 5.49 13.57 -18.29
CA GLN A 102 6.20 14.47 -17.38
C GLN A 102 5.27 15.30 -16.48
N LYS A 103 3.97 15.39 -16.82
CA LYS A 103 3.02 16.28 -16.15
C LYS A 103 2.73 15.83 -14.71
N SER A 104 2.48 14.54 -14.49
CA SER A 104 2.21 13.98 -13.16
C SER A 104 3.50 13.67 -12.42
N ALA A 105 3.58 14.20 -11.20
CA ALA A 105 4.60 13.89 -10.21
C ALA A 105 4.29 12.55 -9.52
N PHE A 106 3.03 12.32 -9.16
CA PHE A 106 2.62 11.11 -8.47
C PHE A 106 1.12 10.83 -8.63
N THR A 107 0.72 9.61 -8.28
CA THR A 107 -0.67 9.20 -8.05
C THR A 107 -0.87 8.86 -6.58
N LEU A 108 -1.98 9.29 -5.99
CA LEU A 108 -2.49 8.84 -4.71
C LEU A 108 -3.62 7.85 -4.96
N ASP A 109 -3.40 6.61 -4.58
CA ASP A 109 -4.42 5.56 -4.56
C ASP A 109 -4.89 5.37 -3.11
N GLU A 110 -6.20 5.34 -2.89
CA GLU A 110 -6.79 5.01 -1.60
C GLU A 110 -7.76 3.83 -1.73
N ASP A 111 -7.75 2.95 -0.74
CA ASP A 111 -8.80 1.97 -0.46
C ASP A 111 -9.32 2.26 0.96
N SER A 112 -10.44 2.97 1.03
CA SER A 112 -11.05 3.40 2.29
C SER A 112 -11.57 2.23 3.14
N SER A 113 -11.73 1.03 2.56
CA SER A 113 -12.16 -0.17 3.29
C SER A 113 -11.07 -0.77 4.16
N LYS A 114 -9.81 -0.51 3.82
CA LYS A 114 -8.61 -1.09 4.47
C LYS A 114 -7.73 -0.05 5.12
N ASP A 115 -8.17 1.20 5.18
CA ASP A 115 -7.35 2.36 5.55
C ASP A 115 -6.01 2.41 4.75
N TYR A 116 -6.02 1.85 3.54
CA TYR A 116 -4.82 1.67 2.73
C TYR A 116 -4.64 2.86 1.80
N ARG A 117 -3.42 3.40 1.78
CA ARG A 117 -3.03 4.51 0.93
C ARG A 117 -1.68 4.23 0.30
N ARG A 118 -1.56 4.54 -0.98
CA ARG A 118 -0.33 4.37 -1.74
C ARG A 118 -0.04 5.62 -2.56
N ILE A 119 1.18 6.11 -2.44
CA ILE A 119 1.72 7.14 -3.34
C ILE A 119 2.64 6.45 -4.33
N ILE A 120 2.28 6.54 -5.61
CA ILE A 120 3.11 6.05 -6.72
C ILE A 120 3.80 7.26 -7.34
N ILE A 121 5.11 7.35 -7.21
CA ILE A 121 5.94 8.45 -7.72
C ILE A 121 6.36 8.16 -9.16
N ASN A 122 6.25 9.17 -10.02
CA ASN A 122 6.71 9.09 -11.40
C ASN A 122 8.25 9.12 -11.46
N SER A 123 8.86 7.98 -11.72
CA SER A 123 10.33 7.82 -11.65
C SER A 123 11.07 8.31 -12.88
N ARG A 124 10.37 8.67 -13.97
CA ARG A 124 10.97 9.18 -15.21
C ARG A 124 10.92 10.70 -15.33
N ARG A 125 10.52 11.40 -14.26
CA ARG A 125 10.55 12.85 -14.27
C ARG A 125 11.97 13.39 -14.26
N ASP A 126 12.24 14.32 -15.15
CA ASP A 126 13.59 14.90 -15.30
C ASP A 126 14.04 15.67 -14.04
N ASP A 127 13.07 16.21 -13.28
CA ASP A 127 13.28 16.94 -12.04
C ASP A 127 13.20 16.07 -10.77
N PHE A 128 13.01 14.75 -10.89
CA PHE A 128 12.91 13.83 -9.75
C PHE A 128 14.16 12.96 -9.67
N LYS A 129 14.99 13.19 -8.66
CA LYS A 129 16.14 12.31 -8.42
C LYS A 129 15.72 11.24 -7.42
N LEU A 130 16.11 9.99 -7.68
CA LEU A 130 15.87 8.89 -6.74
C LEU A 130 16.48 9.18 -5.35
N SER A 131 17.57 9.97 -5.31
CA SER A 131 18.19 10.46 -4.07
C SER A 131 17.26 11.25 -3.17
N ASP A 132 16.29 11.96 -3.74
CA ASP A 132 15.36 12.82 -3.00
C ASP A 132 14.42 11.98 -2.12
N PHE A 133 14.24 10.70 -2.47
CA PHE A 133 13.35 9.78 -1.79
C PHE A 133 14.08 8.69 -1.00
N ARG A 134 15.37 8.86 -0.70
CA ARG A 134 16.21 7.86 0.02
C ARG A 134 15.55 7.28 1.27
N ALA A 135 14.85 8.10 2.04
CA ALA A 135 14.17 7.67 3.26
C ALA A 135 13.05 6.65 3.03
N PHE A 136 12.57 6.51 1.79
CA PHE A 136 11.46 5.65 1.39
C PHE A 136 11.88 4.53 0.44
N LEU A 137 13.15 4.47 0.06
CA LEU A 137 13.67 3.38 -0.76
C LEU A 137 13.81 2.10 0.09
N PRO A 138 13.51 0.92 -0.46
CA PRO A 138 13.80 -0.32 0.24
C PRO A 138 15.30 -0.39 0.54
N MET A 139 15.65 -0.79 1.76
CA MET A 139 17.06 -1.04 2.10
C MET A 139 17.64 -2.03 1.08
N PRO A 140 18.83 -1.76 0.52
CA PRO A 140 19.48 -2.68 -0.40
C PRO A 140 19.63 -4.03 0.29
N ARG A 141 18.96 -5.05 -0.24
CA ARG A 141 19.18 -6.44 0.18
C ARG A 141 20.56 -6.81 -0.33
N TRP A 142 21.56 -6.73 0.54
CA TRP A 142 22.86 -7.33 0.23
C TRP A 142 22.64 -8.80 -0.07
N PRO A 143 23.23 -9.35 -1.14
CA PRO A 143 23.20 -10.79 -1.35
C PRO A 143 23.76 -11.41 -0.07
N SER A 144 22.93 -12.20 0.63
CA SER A 144 23.37 -12.95 1.79
C SER A 144 24.57 -13.75 1.33
N GLN A 145 25.74 -13.48 1.92
CA GLN A 145 26.90 -14.35 1.75
C GLN A 145 26.47 -15.70 2.33
N THR A 146 25.98 -16.59 1.45
CA THR A 146 25.83 -17.99 1.75
C THR A 146 27.22 -18.47 2.09
N LYS A 147 27.47 -18.60 3.39
CA LYS A 147 28.68 -19.19 3.93
C LYS A 147 28.84 -20.54 3.22
N PRO A 148 29.96 -20.82 2.53
CA PRO A 148 30.12 -22.11 1.88
C PRO A 148 30.03 -23.19 2.95
N GLU A 149 29.08 -24.10 2.75
CA GLU A 149 28.91 -25.30 3.54
C GLU A 149 30.23 -26.07 3.51
N ARG A 150 30.94 -26.10 4.64
CA ARG A 150 32.15 -26.92 4.79
C ARG A 150 31.74 -28.39 4.66
N LYS A 151 31.81 -28.94 3.45
CA LYS A 151 31.82 -30.38 3.23
C LYS A 151 33.12 -30.95 3.80
N GLY A 152 32.98 -31.87 4.76
CA GLY A 152 33.98 -32.90 5.05
C GLY A 152 34.84 -32.68 6.28
N THR A 153 34.40 -33.23 7.42
CA THR A 153 35.33 -33.74 8.45
C THR A 153 35.20 -35.28 8.44
N PRO A 154 36.29 -36.06 8.33
CA PRO A 154 36.22 -37.52 8.27
C PRO A 154 35.72 -38.10 9.60
N LYS A 155 34.81 -39.09 9.53
CA LYS A 155 34.42 -39.91 10.70
C LYS A 155 35.59 -40.80 11.12
N LEU A 156 36.07 -40.63 12.36
CA LEU A 156 36.93 -41.61 13.04
C LEU A 156 36.08 -42.84 13.47
N PRO A 157 36.63 -44.06 13.44
CA PRO A 157 35.87 -45.28 13.73
C PRO A 157 35.62 -45.46 15.23
N VAL A 158 34.39 -45.88 15.54
CA VAL A 158 33.86 -46.18 16.87
C VAL A 158 34.53 -47.45 17.42
N ARG A 159 35.23 -47.33 18.55
CA ARG A 159 35.71 -48.48 19.35
C ARG A 159 34.50 -49.14 20.03
N GLN A 160 34.23 -50.40 19.67
CA GLN A 160 33.22 -51.25 20.30
C GLN A 160 33.59 -51.53 21.76
N LYS A 161 32.65 -51.26 22.68
CA LYS A 161 32.73 -51.67 24.09
C LYS A 161 32.11 -53.07 24.19
N LEU A 162 32.94 -54.09 24.43
CA LEU A 162 32.49 -55.46 24.72
C LEU A 162 31.60 -55.44 25.97
N LYS A 163 30.42 -56.06 25.86
CA LYS A 163 29.56 -56.39 27.01
C LYS A 163 30.16 -57.57 27.76
N SER A 164 30.49 -57.34 29.03
CA SER A 164 30.83 -58.34 30.04
C SER A 164 29.56 -59.09 30.45
N THR A 165 29.51 -60.38 30.18
CA THR A 165 28.55 -61.34 30.78
C THR A 165 29.20 -61.96 32.02
N ALA A 166 28.55 -61.79 33.17
CA ALA A 166 28.81 -62.50 34.43
C ALA A 166 27.94 -63.80 34.49
N PRO A 167 27.95 -64.60 35.58
CA PRO A 167 29.07 -65.17 36.34
C PRO A 167 28.92 -66.71 36.61
N ALA A 168 29.97 -67.26 37.25
CA ALA A 168 30.00 -68.29 38.29
C ALA A 168 29.57 -69.76 38.02
N THR A 169 30.43 -70.71 38.41
CA THR A 169 30.23 -71.71 39.52
C THR A 169 31.41 -72.72 39.53
N ILE A 170 32.28 -72.76 40.57
CA ILE A 170 32.44 -73.78 41.66
C ILE A 170 32.55 -75.23 41.12
N ARG A 171 33.60 -76.06 41.33
CA ARG A 171 34.51 -76.36 42.46
C ARG A 171 35.92 -76.69 41.97
#